data_AF-A0A315DPJ5-F1
#
_entry.id   AF-A0A315DPJ5-F1
#
_cell.length_a   1.000
_cell.length_b   1.000
_cell.length_c   1.000
_cell.angle_alpha   90.00
_cell.angle_beta   90.00
_cell.angle_gamma   90.00
#
_symmetry.space_group_name_H-M   'P 1'
#
loop_
_entity.id
_entity.type
_entity.pdbx_description
1 polymer ?
#
loop_
_entity_poly.entity_id
_entity_poly.type
_entity_poly.pdbx_seq_one_letter_code
_entity_poly.pdbx_strand_id
1 'polypeptide(L)'
;MNLKKIFAALVLTAASHGIALAQSTTYLVNSSGSYSSFLNFSSCPAGQPCANFTTSMTQGGSFTVSSPLGTSLNNAIITPTAYSFSDGINTYSNTDAGSRIHHFKVTTNGLGNITSTDIFLSRWLSGANGTINDRVSFFVSSDGSSYNNDKCLIVSTSGGLNTCTGSVGNNTQTGFSRASGATVTWSPPSYTVGGAVSGLGTGQSVVLKNNAGDDLTVNANGAFTFSTAIISASAYTVTVGTQPTNQTCTVTNGAGTASGNVTNVMVACVSAPAAEAIPTLSEWAMIFMASLMAMFGFSRLRSRRP
;
A
#
# COMPACT_ATOMS: atom_id res chain seq x y z
N MET A 1 -17.60 -30.67 -56.36
CA MET A 1 -16.90 -29.53 -57.00
C MET A 1 -16.57 -28.50 -55.92
N ASN A 2 -15.31 -28.07 -55.86
CA ASN A 2 -14.67 -27.20 -54.86
C ASN A 2 -15.33 -25.83 -54.66
N LEU A 3 -15.28 -25.30 -53.42
CA LEU A 3 -14.76 -23.96 -53.03
C LEU A 3 -14.93 -23.78 -51.50
N LYS A 4 -13.97 -24.10 -50.63
CA LYS A 4 -12.88 -23.21 -50.17
C LYS A 4 -13.19 -21.70 -50.34
N LYS A 5 -13.65 -21.02 -49.28
CA LYS A 5 -12.91 -19.94 -48.56
C LYS A 5 -13.82 -18.93 -47.81
N ILE A 6 -13.44 -18.72 -46.54
CA ILE A 6 -13.41 -17.43 -45.79
C ILE A 6 -14.76 -16.87 -45.32
N PHE A 7 -14.99 -16.86 -44.00
CA PHE A 7 -15.18 -15.61 -43.25
C PHE A 7 -14.80 -15.83 -41.77
N ALA A 8 -14.04 -14.88 -41.25
CA ALA A 8 -13.22 -14.96 -40.06
C ALA A 8 -14.01 -15.13 -38.75
N ALA A 9 -13.47 -15.95 -37.86
CA ALA A 9 -13.82 -15.92 -36.44
C ALA A 9 -13.46 -14.55 -35.88
N LEU A 10 -14.47 -13.76 -35.54
CA LEU A 10 -14.32 -12.57 -34.71
C LEU A 10 -13.95 -13.04 -33.30
N VAL A 11 -12.66 -13.26 -33.07
CA VAL A 11 -12.12 -13.36 -31.72
C VAL A 11 -12.31 -11.99 -31.10
N LEU A 12 -13.36 -11.85 -30.28
CA LEU A 12 -13.45 -10.74 -29.34
C LEU A 12 -12.30 -10.93 -28.35
N THR A 13 -11.13 -10.37 -28.65
CA THR A 13 -10.17 -10.02 -27.62
C THR A 13 -10.84 -8.94 -26.80
N ALA A 14 -11.56 -9.34 -25.76
CA ALA A 14 -11.72 -8.50 -24.60
C ALA A 14 -10.30 -8.28 -24.08
N ALA A 15 -9.63 -7.24 -24.61
CA ALA A 15 -8.53 -6.63 -23.93
C ALA A 15 -9.08 -6.30 -22.55
N SER A 16 -8.67 -7.10 -21.56
CA SER A 16 -8.85 -6.83 -20.15
C SER A 16 -8.07 -5.55 -19.88
N HIS A 17 -8.66 -4.42 -20.29
CA HIS A 17 -8.48 -3.17 -19.60
C HIS A 17 -9.04 -3.47 -18.23
N GLY A 18 -8.17 -3.99 -17.35
CA GLY A 18 -8.43 -3.98 -15.93
C GLY A 18 -8.74 -2.53 -15.63
N ILE A 19 -10.03 -2.25 -15.47
CA ILE A 19 -10.48 -1.01 -14.87
C ILE A 19 -9.85 -1.10 -13.49
N ALA A 20 -8.69 -0.47 -13.31
CA ALA A 20 -8.14 -0.25 -12.00
C ALA A 20 -9.22 0.57 -11.29
N LEU A 21 -10.05 -0.11 -10.51
CA LEU A 21 -11.04 0.55 -9.67
C LEU A 21 -10.24 1.57 -8.86
N ALA A 22 -10.62 2.84 -8.98
CA ALA A 22 -10.01 3.92 -8.23
C ALA A 22 -10.07 3.54 -6.74
N GLN A 23 -8.94 3.10 -6.19
CA GLN A 23 -8.87 2.75 -4.77
C GLN A 23 -8.60 4.03 -3.99
N SER A 24 -9.42 4.25 -2.97
CA SER A 24 -9.21 5.33 -2.03
C SER A 24 -7.86 5.13 -1.33
N THR A 25 -7.02 6.15 -1.31
CA THR A 25 -5.66 6.08 -0.79
C THR A 25 -5.48 7.08 0.33
N THR A 26 -5.02 6.60 1.48
CA THR A 26 -4.74 7.43 2.66
C THR A 26 -3.25 7.65 2.81
N TYR A 27 -2.85 8.91 2.94
CA TYR A 27 -1.49 9.35 3.19
C TYR A 27 -1.37 9.77 4.66
N LEU A 28 -0.33 9.26 5.32
CA LEU A 28 -0.04 9.61 6.72
C LEU A 28 1.00 10.72 6.78
N VAL A 29 0.78 11.61 7.73
CA VAL A 29 1.54 12.83 7.95
C VAL A 29 2.10 12.75 9.36
N ASN A 30 3.41 12.71 9.48
CA ASN A 30 4.08 12.65 10.77
C ASN A 30 5.02 13.83 10.88
N SER A 31 5.25 14.39 12.06
CA SER A 31 6.41 15.27 12.24
C SER A 31 7.68 14.44 12.39
N SER A 32 8.79 14.83 11.79
CA SER A 32 10.11 14.28 12.14
C SER A 32 10.67 14.82 13.46
N GLY A 33 10.04 15.82 14.06
CA GLY A 33 10.44 16.39 15.34
C GLY A 33 9.35 17.23 15.98
N SER A 34 9.49 17.45 17.29
CA SER A 34 8.61 18.32 18.06
C SER A 34 8.81 19.80 17.74
N TYR A 35 7.85 20.62 18.18
CA TYR A 35 8.05 22.06 18.17
C TYR A 35 9.28 22.48 18.98
N SER A 36 10.00 23.47 18.46
CA SER A 36 11.26 23.97 19.04
C SER A 36 11.25 25.47 19.32
N SER A 37 10.30 26.21 18.74
CA SER A 37 10.11 27.64 18.99
C SER A 37 8.67 27.91 19.41
N PHE A 38 8.49 28.71 20.45
CA PHE A 38 7.20 28.98 21.07
C PHE A 38 7.02 30.47 21.31
N LEU A 39 5.79 30.92 21.13
CA LEU A 39 5.28 32.17 21.63
C LEU A 39 4.05 31.85 22.47
N ASN A 40 4.21 31.90 23.79
CA ASN A 40 3.18 31.51 24.73
C ASN A 40 2.32 32.71 25.14
N PHE A 41 1.05 32.47 25.45
CA PHE A 41 0.22 33.50 26.06
C PHE A 41 0.71 33.82 27.47
N SER A 42 0.58 35.09 27.88
CA SER A 42 0.93 35.54 29.23
C SER A 42 -0.25 35.50 30.19
N SER A 43 -1.48 35.63 29.66
CA SER A 43 -2.73 35.45 30.41
C SER A 43 -3.82 34.91 29.48
N CYS A 44 -4.71 34.07 30.01
CA CYS A 44 -5.89 33.60 29.29
C CYS A 44 -7.14 34.24 29.90
N PRO A 45 -7.88 35.08 29.15
CA PRO A 45 -9.15 35.62 29.63
C PRO A 45 -10.14 34.49 29.97
N ALA A 46 -10.94 34.70 31.02
CA ALA A 46 -11.91 33.71 31.47
C ALA A 46 -12.88 33.31 30.33
N GLY A 47 -13.07 31.99 30.15
CA GLY A 47 -13.95 31.44 29.12
C GLY A 47 -13.35 31.36 27.70
N GLN A 48 -12.07 31.67 27.51
CA GLN A 48 -11.38 31.52 26.23
C GLN A 48 -10.65 30.16 26.14
N PRO A 49 -10.58 29.54 24.96
CA PRO A 49 -9.93 28.23 24.75
C PRO A 49 -8.40 28.34 24.62
N CYS A 50 -7.73 29.11 25.48
CA CYS A 50 -6.29 29.28 25.39
C CYS A 50 -5.53 28.07 25.93
N ALA A 51 -4.56 27.59 25.17
CA ALA A 51 -3.60 26.57 25.58
C ALA A 51 -2.24 26.88 24.93
N ASN A 52 -1.15 26.72 25.70
CA ASN A 52 0.21 26.86 25.19
C ASN A 52 0.67 25.52 24.63
N PHE A 53 1.42 25.57 23.53
CA PHE A 53 2.07 24.40 22.97
C PHE A 53 3.24 23.96 23.85
N THR A 54 3.60 22.68 23.77
CA THR A 54 4.73 22.10 24.50
C THR A 54 5.72 21.43 23.54
N THR A 55 6.91 21.13 24.03
CA THR A 55 7.94 20.37 23.29
C THR A 55 7.60 18.88 23.14
N SER A 56 6.55 18.39 23.77
CA SER A 56 6.04 17.03 23.54
C SER A 56 5.00 16.98 22.41
N MET A 57 4.54 18.14 21.93
CA MET A 57 3.55 18.25 20.86
C MET A 57 4.21 18.33 19.49
N THR A 58 3.47 17.86 18.49
CA THR A 58 3.88 17.77 17.10
C THR A 58 2.70 18.03 16.18
N GLN A 59 2.98 18.38 14.93
CA GLN A 59 1.99 18.34 13.85
C GLN A 59 1.93 16.93 13.25
N GLY A 60 0.73 16.48 12.89
CA GLY A 60 0.56 15.22 12.19
C GLY A 60 -0.88 14.95 11.81
N GLY A 61 -1.14 13.83 11.14
CA GLY A 61 -2.48 13.49 10.70
C GLY A 61 -2.53 12.59 9.49
N SER A 62 -3.62 12.68 8.76
CA SER A 62 -3.81 11.96 7.51
C SER A 62 -4.78 12.68 6.58
N PHE A 63 -4.68 12.36 5.30
CA PHE A 63 -5.70 12.70 4.33
C PHE A 63 -5.91 11.54 3.36
N THR A 64 -7.11 11.49 2.80
CA THR A 64 -7.54 10.46 1.87
C THR A 64 -7.95 11.10 0.55
N VAL A 65 -7.56 10.47 -0.55
CA VAL A 65 -7.94 10.86 -1.92
C VAL A 65 -8.62 9.69 -2.62
N SER A 66 -9.48 9.98 -3.60
CA SER A 66 -10.23 8.97 -4.35
C SER A 66 -9.35 8.09 -5.25
N SER A 67 -8.12 8.50 -5.51
CA SER A 67 -7.13 7.75 -6.29
C SER A 67 -5.73 8.11 -5.82
N PRO A 68 -4.75 7.20 -5.93
CA PRO A 68 -3.36 7.51 -5.59
C PRO A 68 -2.88 8.78 -6.29
N LEU A 69 -2.06 9.56 -5.60
CA LEU A 69 -1.45 10.75 -6.16
C LEU A 69 -0.60 10.41 -7.39
N GLY A 70 -0.68 11.27 -8.40
CA GLY A 70 0.16 11.16 -9.59
C GLY A 70 1.65 11.38 -9.29
N THR A 71 2.48 11.03 -10.26
CA THR A 71 3.94 11.27 -10.22
C THR A 71 4.27 12.70 -10.64
N SER A 72 5.40 13.22 -10.14
CA SER A 72 5.98 14.52 -10.53
C SER A 72 5.03 15.73 -10.41
N LEU A 73 4.12 15.72 -9.43
CA LEU A 73 3.25 16.86 -9.16
C LEU A 73 4.07 18.02 -8.62
N ASN A 74 3.78 19.25 -9.06
CA ASN A 74 4.39 20.48 -8.56
C ASN A 74 3.31 21.38 -7.96
N ASN A 75 3.31 21.51 -6.63
CA ASN A 75 2.35 22.33 -5.88
C ASN A 75 0.89 22.13 -6.32
N ALA A 76 0.53 20.88 -6.65
CA ALA A 76 -0.76 20.54 -7.23
C ALA A 76 -1.86 20.66 -6.17
N ILE A 77 -2.97 21.31 -6.52
CA ILE A 77 -4.14 21.42 -5.64
C ILE A 77 -4.80 20.04 -5.54
N ILE A 78 -4.97 19.55 -4.31
CA ILE A 78 -5.63 18.29 -4.01
C ILE A 78 -6.93 18.60 -3.29
N THR A 79 -8.01 17.89 -3.65
CA THR A 79 -9.27 17.91 -2.91
C THR A 79 -9.41 16.57 -2.17
N PRO A 80 -9.01 16.51 -0.88
CA PRO A 80 -9.13 15.27 -0.13
C PRO A 80 -10.61 14.90 0.09
N THR A 81 -10.92 13.62 0.00
CA THR A 81 -12.26 13.09 0.35
C THR A 81 -12.45 13.00 1.87
N ALA A 82 -11.35 12.84 2.61
CA ALA A 82 -11.31 12.93 4.06
C ALA A 82 -9.97 13.49 4.54
N TYR A 83 -9.97 14.17 5.68
CA TYR A 83 -8.73 14.59 6.34
C TYR A 83 -8.92 14.71 7.86
N SER A 84 -7.86 14.46 8.60
CA SER A 84 -7.81 14.70 10.04
C SER A 84 -6.36 14.99 10.45
N PHE A 85 -6.11 16.22 10.88
CA PHE A 85 -4.81 16.71 11.32
C PHE A 85 -4.88 17.17 12.78
N SER A 86 -3.78 17.06 13.51
CA SER A 86 -3.62 17.56 14.86
C SER A 86 -2.35 18.38 14.97
N ASP A 87 -2.42 19.48 15.73
CA ASP A 87 -1.25 20.28 16.12
C ASP A 87 -0.78 19.99 17.56
N GLY A 88 -1.39 18.99 18.22
CA GLY A 88 -1.17 18.64 19.63
C GLY A 88 -2.17 19.27 20.60
N ILE A 89 -2.88 20.33 20.20
CA ILE A 89 -3.94 20.99 20.99
C ILE A 89 -5.29 20.82 20.28
N ASN A 90 -5.34 21.18 19.00
CA ASN A 90 -6.53 21.22 18.16
C ASN A 90 -6.47 20.11 17.11
N THR A 91 -7.65 19.64 16.72
CA THR A 91 -7.84 18.71 15.60
C THR A 91 -8.57 19.42 14.46
N TYR A 92 -8.06 19.33 13.23
CA TYR A 92 -8.62 19.91 12.01
C TYR A 92 -9.12 18.76 11.14
N SER A 93 -10.43 18.66 10.92
CA SER A 93 -11.03 17.50 10.25
C SER A 93 -12.16 17.92 9.32
N ASN A 94 -12.38 17.17 8.24
CA ASN A 94 -13.56 17.38 7.38
C ASN A 94 -14.89 17.01 8.09
N THR A 95 -14.83 16.33 9.23
CA THR A 95 -15.99 16.04 10.09
C THR A 95 -16.28 17.16 11.09
N ASP A 96 -15.35 18.09 11.29
CA ASP A 96 -15.53 19.25 12.16
C ASP A 96 -16.10 20.43 11.35
N ALA A 97 -17.32 20.84 11.70
CA ALA A 97 -17.99 21.95 11.04
C ALA A 97 -17.27 23.30 11.19
N GLY A 98 -16.34 23.44 12.16
CA GLY A 98 -15.50 24.63 12.33
C GLY A 98 -14.22 24.65 11.49
N SER A 99 -13.84 23.54 10.88
CA SER A 99 -12.59 23.42 10.12
C SER A 99 -12.72 23.92 8.69
N ARG A 100 -11.67 24.56 8.16
CA ARG A 100 -11.60 25.09 6.78
C ARG A 100 -10.27 24.76 6.14
N ILE A 101 -10.33 24.43 4.85
CA ILE A 101 -9.16 24.38 3.99
C ILE A 101 -8.97 25.76 3.35
N HIS A 102 -7.82 26.38 3.57
CA HIS A 102 -7.41 27.55 2.78
C HIS A 102 -6.83 27.10 1.45
N HIS A 103 -5.89 26.18 1.52
CA HIS A 103 -5.33 25.47 0.38
C HIS A 103 -4.74 24.15 0.84
N PHE A 104 -4.76 23.17 -0.06
CA PHE A 104 -4.23 21.85 0.16
C PHE A 104 -3.42 21.46 -1.07
N LYS A 105 -2.12 21.69 -1.02
CA LYS A 105 -1.24 21.46 -2.18
C LYS A 105 -0.14 20.46 -1.86
N VAL A 106 0.17 19.63 -2.84
CA VAL A 106 1.13 18.54 -2.71
C VAL A 106 2.12 18.56 -3.87
N THR A 107 3.38 18.29 -3.57
CA THR A 107 4.44 18.02 -4.54
C THR A 107 4.87 16.56 -4.41
N THR A 108 4.99 15.85 -5.54
CA THR A 108 5.43 14.44 -5.56
C THR A 108 6.68 14.26 -6.43
N ASN A 109 7.49 13.24 -6.13
CA ASN A 109 8.61 12.85 -6.98
C ASN A 109 8.15 11.97 -8.16
N GLY A 110 9.10 11.50 -8.99
CA GLY A 110 8.81 10.61 -10.12
C GLY A 110 8.20 9.25 -9.76
N LEU A 111 8.15 8.90 -8.47
CA LEU A 111 7.52 7.68 -7.94
C LEU A 111 6.16 7.96 -7.27
N GLY A 112 5.68 9.21 -7.26
CA GLY A 112 4.41 9.57 -6.63
C GLY A 112 4.49 9.73 -5.11
N ASN A 113 5.69 9.65 -4.53
CA ASN A 113 5.89 9.93 -3.11
C ASN A 113 5.88 11.43 -2.86
N ILE A 114 5.21 11.84 -1.78
CA ILE A 114 5.13 13.24 -1.37
C ILE A 114 6.51 13.73 -0.92
N THR A 115 6.99 14.81 -1.53
CA THR A 115 8.26 15.45 -1.18
C THR A 115 8.09 16.76 -0.42
N SER A 116 6.97 17.44 -0.62
CA SER A 116 6.63 18.67 0.07
C SER A 116 5.13 18.93 0.00
N THR A 117 4.62 19.71 0.94
CA THR A 117 3.23 20.15 0.99
C THR A 117 3.13 21.60 1.38
N ASP A 118 2.08 22.24 0.90
CA ASP A 118 1.60 23.53 1.35
C ASP A 118 0.14 23.30 1.76
N ILE A 119 -0.06 22.87 3.01
CA ILE A 119 -1.38 22.63 3.59
C ILE A 119 -1.61 23.71 4.63
N PHE A 120 -2.67 24.49 4.43
CA PHE A 120 -3.10 25.51 5.37
C PHE A 120 -4.55 25.26 5.76
N LEU A 121 -4.74 24.91 7.03
CA LEU A 121 -6.04 24.68 7.64
C LEU A 121 -6.30 25.72 8.72
N SER A 122 -7.56 26.07 8.89
CA SER A 122 -8.03 26.80 10.06
C SER A 122 -9.15 26.05 10.75
N ARG A 123 -9.35 26.32 12.04
CA ARG A 123 -10.49 25.84 12.81
C ARG A 123 -11.02 26.94 13.69
N TRP A 124 -12.32 27.20 13.61
CA TRP A 124 -13.00 28.07 14.56
C TRP A 124 -13.12 27.39 15.93
N LEU A 125 -12.69 28.08 16.99
CA LEU A 125 -12.71 27.57 18.36
C LEU A 125 -13.97 28.02 19.15
N SER A 126 -14.74 28.95 18.58
CA SER A 126 -15.89 29.60 19.22
C SER A 126 -17.24 29.19 18.59
N GLY A 127 -17.22 28.35 17.55
CA GLY A 127 -18.42 27.87 16.87
C GLY A 127 -18.13 27.47 15.42
N ALA A 128 -19.04 26.75 14.76
CA ALA A 128 -18.79 26.21 13.42
C ALA A 128 -18.63 27.28 12.32
N ASN A 129 -19.17 28.48 12.51
CA ASN A 129 -19.19 29.53 11.51
C ASN A 129 -18.85 30.88 12.15
N GLY A 130 -17.57 31.08 12.46
CA GLY A 130 -17.10 32.26 13.17
C GLY A 130 -17.21 33.57 12.38
N THR A 131 -17.14 34.66 13.11
CA THR A 131 -17.26 36.04 12.66
C THR A 131 -15.99 36.83 12.99
N ILE A 132 -15.97 38.12 12.68
CA ILE A 132 -14.87 38.99 13.09
C ILE A 132 -14.80 39.02 14.62
N ASN A 133 -13.59 38.95 15.16
CA ASN A 133 -13.23 38.84 16.59
C ASN A 133 -13.39 37.45 17.22
N ASP A 134 -13.96 36.49 16.51
CA ASP A 134 -14.03 35.11 17.00
C ASP A 134 -12.66 34.43 16.99
N ARG A 135 -12.53 33.38 17.81
CA ARG A 135 -11.28 32.65 18.01
C ARG A 135 -11.06 31.57 16.98
N VAL A 136 -9.85 31.50 16.47
CA VAL A 136 -9.43 30.57 15.42
C VAL A 136 -8.07 29.97 15.76
N SER A 137 -7.86 28.73 15.34
CA SER A 137 -6.56 28.09 15.31
C SER A 137 -6.13 27.85 13.86
N PHE A 138 -4.82 27.79 13.63
CA PHE A 138 -4.24 27.58 12.30
C PHE A 138 -3.20 26.46 12.34
N PHE A 139 -3.18 25.67 11.27
CA PHE A 139 -2.20 24.62 11.00
C PHE A 139 -1.56 24.91 9.65
N VAL A 140 -0.23 25.06 9.63
CA VAL A 140 0.56 25.32 8.42
C VAL A 140 1.67 24.28 8.32
N SER A 141 1.61 23.42 7.30
CA SER A 141 2.59 22.33 7.15
C SER A 141 3.90 22.76 6.48
N SER A 142 3.90 23.86 5.73
CA SER A 142 5.04 24.28 4.91
C SER A 142 6.21 24.83 5.73
N ASP A 143 5.93 25.46 6.88
CA ASP A 143 6.92 25.96 7.84
C ASP A 143 6.82 25.29 9.22
N GLY A 144 5.90 24.33 9.38
CA GLY A 144 5.68 23.62 10.64
C GLY A 144 5.06 24.49 11.74
N SER A 145 4.41 25.61 11.37
CA SER A 145 3.80 26.54 12.33
C SER A 145 2.37 26.13 12.71
N SER A 146 2.06 26.22 13.99
CA SER A 146 0.70 26.09 14.53
C SER A 146 0.35 27.29 15.40
N TYR A 147 -0.91 27.68 15.37
CA TYR A 147 -1.44 28.84 16.08
C TYR A 147 -2.69 28.42 16.84
N ASN A 148 -2.82 28.83 18.08
CA ASN A 148 -3.99 28.55 18.89
C ASN A 148 -4.56 29.84 19.50
N ASN A 149 -5.89 29.90 19.56
CA ASN A 149 -6.64 30.99 20.15
C ASN A 149 -6.29 32.37 19.56
N ASP A 150 -5.98 32.42 18.27
CA ASP A 150 -5.82 33.66 17.54
C ASP A 150 -7.17 34.34 17.32
N LYS A 151 -7.15 35.65 17.12
CA LYS A 151 -8.35 36.46 16.93
C LYS A 151 -8.53 36.76 15.46
N CYS A 152 -9.69 36.42 14.91
CA CYS A 152 -9.99 36.71 13.52
C CYS A 152 -10.28 38.20 13.30
N LEU A 153 -9.70 38.78 12.25
CA LEU A 153 -9.90 40.18 11.84
C LEU A 153 -10.64 40.29 10.50
N ILE A 154 -10.45 39.30 9.62
CA ILE A 154 -11.04 39.31 8.28
C ILE A 154 -11.71 37.96 8.05
N VAL A 155 -12.99 38.02 7.67
CA VAL A 155 -13.78 36.85 7.31
C VAL A 155 -14.13 36.92 5.83
N SER A 156 -13.90 35.82 5.13
CA SER A 156 -14.42 35.59 3.78
C SER A 156 -15.54 34.55 3.82
N THR A 157 -16.57 34.75 3.01
CA THR A 157 -17.71 33.83 2.93
C THR A 157 -17.72 33.13 1.57
N SER A 158 -17.67 31.80 1.56
CA SER A 158 -17.79 30.99 0.35
C SER A 158 -18.74 29.83 0.60
N GLY A 159 -19.74 29.65 -0.28
CA GLY A 159 -20.72 28.57 -0.14
C GLY A 159 -21.50 28.57 1.19
N GLY A 160 -21.68 29.75 1.81
CA GLY A 160 -22.34 29.89 3.12
C GLY A 160 -21.46 29.60 4.35
N LEU A 161 -20.18 29.31 4.14
CA LEU A 161 -19.20 29.07 5.20
C LEU A 161 -18.22 30.24 5.32
N ASN A 162 -17.99 30.68 6.56
CA ASN A 162 -17.03 31.71 6.92
C ASN A 162 -15.66 31.08 7.14
N THR A 163 -14.63 31.72 6.59
CA THR A 163 -13.22 31.37 6.75
C THR A 163 -12.47 32.59 7.23
N CYS A 164 -11.63 32.43 8.26
CA CYS A 164 -10.80 33.52 8.76
C CYS A 164 -9.57 33.72 7.86
N THR A 165 -9.52 34.80 7.08
CA THR A 165 -8.41 35.06 6.13
C THR A 165 -7.37 36.05 6.64
N GLY A 166 -7.63 36.70 7.78
CA GLY A 166 -6.68 37.58 8.44
C GLY A 166 -6.87 37.51 9.94
N SER A 167 -5.78 37.36 10.68
CA SER A 167 -5.78 37.30 12.14
C SER A 167 -4.81 38.33 12.73
N VAL A 168 -4.93 38.56 14.04
CA VAL A 168 -4.13 39.59 14.72
C VAL A 168 -2.65 39.26 14.68
N GLY A 169 -2.28 37.98 14.82
CA GLY A 169 -0.89 37.51 14.75
C GLY A 169 0.04 38.24 15.73
N ASN A 170 0.46 37.55 16.81
CA ASN A 170 1.49 38.01 17.75
C ASN A 170 1.05 39.05 18.81
N ASN A 171 -0.08 38.85 19.51
CA ASN A 171 -0.31 39.50 20.80
C ASN A 171 -0.62 38.50 21.93
N THR A 172 0.35 38.28 22.81
CA THR A 172 0.22 37.33 23.95
C THR A 172 -0.85 37.75 24.97
N GLN A 173 -1.32 39.00 24.89
CA GLN A 173 -2.35 39.59 25.75
C GLN A 173 -3.76 39.06 25.50
N THR A 174 -4.02 38.41 24.36
CA THR A 174 -5.37 37.92 24.02
C THR A 174 -5.53 36.41 24.24
N GLY A 175 -4.56 35.75 24.85
CA GLY A 175 -4.53 34.30 25.02
C GLY A 175 -3.94 33.55 23.82
N PHE A 176 -3.29 34.25 22.90
CA PHE A 176 -2.67 33.67 21.69
C PHE A 176 -1.43 32.84 22.02
N SER A 177 -1.31 31.67 21.39
CA SER A 177 -0.06 30.92 21.37
C SER A 177 0.31 30.47 19.96
N ARG A 178 1.61 30.36 19.71
CA ARG A 178 2.18 29.83 18.46
C ARG A 178 3.32 28.89 18.78
N ALA A 179 3.46 27.85 17.97
CA ALA A 179 4.64 27.00 17.94
C ALA A 179 5.14 26.82 16.50
N SER A 180 6.44 26.59 16.33
CA SER A 180 7.04 26.28 15.03
C SER A 180 8.27 25.37 15.19
N GLY A 181 8.77 24.88 14.06
CA GLY A 181 9.93 23.99 14.00
C GLY A 181 9.59 22.50 13.92
N ALA A 182 8.30 22.15 13.83
CA ALA A 182 7.88 20.78 13.53
C ALA A 182 8.02 20.52 12.02
N THR A 183 9.11 19.90 11.59
CA THR A 183 9.25 19.46 10.19
C THR A 183 8.33 18.28 9.93
N VAL A 184 7.57 18.30 8.84
CA VAL A 184 6.63 17.24 8.48
C VAL A 184 7.28 16.25 7.50
N THR A 185 7.17 14.96 7.80
CA THR A 185 7.52 13.82 6.95
C THR A 185 6.27 13.02 6.56
N TRP A 186 6.39 12.32 5.44
CA TRP A 186 5.28 11.61 4.82
C TRP A 186 5.57 10.12 4.80
N SER A 187 4.60 9.34 5.26
CA SER A 187 4.63 7.91 5.00
C SER A 187 3.79 7.65 3.76
N PRO A 188 4.40 7.15 2.67
CA PRO A 188 3.62 6.72 1.52
C PRO A 188 2.69 5.56 1.92
N PRO A 189 1.54 5.42 1.23
CA PRO A 189 0.65 4.29 1.43
C PRO A 189 1.39 2.99 1.09
N SER A 190 1.05 1.91 1.79
CA SER A 190 1.54 0.57 1.50
C SER A 190 0.37 -0.38 1.25
N TYR A 191 0.62 -1.38 0.41
CA TYR A 191 -0.39 -2.31 -0.08
C TYR A 191 0.06 -3.75 0.14
N THR A 192 -0.88 -4.62 0.47
CA THR A 192 -0.60 -6.05 0.61
C THR A 192 -0.51 -6.72 -0.76
N VAL A 193 0.26 -7.81 -0.83
CA VAL A 193 0.32 -8.69 -2.00
C VAL A 193 -0.25 -10.04 -1.61
N GLY A 194 -1.15 -10.57 -2.42
CA GLY A 194 -1.87 -11.80 -2.14
C GLY A 194 -2.53 -12.37 -3.38
N GLY A 195 -3.21 -13.49 -3.19
CA GLY A 195 -3.65 -14.33 -4.28
C GLY A 195 -4.38 -15.58 -3.82
N ALA A 196 -4.42 -16.59 -4.69
CA ALA A 196 -4.96 -17.91 -4.37
C ALA A 196 -4.05 -19.05 -4.86
N VAL A 197 -3.97 -20.11 -4.04
CA VAL A 197 -3.34 -21.39 -4.39
C VAL A 197 -4.40 -22.41 -4.77
N SER A 198 -4.15 -23.18 -5.82
CA SER A 198 -4.99 -24.26 -6.32
C SER A 198 -4.18 -25.49 -6.71
N GLY A 199 -4.77 -26.69 -6.62
CA GLY A 199 -4.14 -27.97 -6.99
C GLY A 199 -3.08 -28.49 -6.00
N LEU A 200 -2.90 -27.83 -4.86
CA LEU A 200 -2.00 -28.30 -3.80
C LEU A 200 -2.57 -29.56 -3.17
N GLY A 201 -1.76 -30.62 -3.13
CA GLY A 201 -2.16 -31.92 -2.55
C GLY A 201 -2.42 -31.83 -1.05
N THR A 202 -3.33 -32.66 -0.55
CA THR A 202 -3.66 -32.71 0.89
C THR A 202 -2.42 -33.09 1.72
N GLY A 203 -2.17 -32.35 2.80
CA GLY A 203 -1.01 -32.56 3.67
C GLY A 203 0.32 -32.07 3.10
N GLN A 204 0.30 -31.39 1.94
CA GLN A 204 1.48 -30.78 1.34
C GLN A 204 1.56 -29.29 1.63
N SER A 205 2.74 -28.70 1.40
CA SER A 205 2.96 -27.28 1.50
C SER A 205 3.77 -26.75 0.34
N VAL A 206 3.55 -25.47 0.02
CA VAL A 206 4.37 -24.69 -0.92
C VAL A 206 4.87 -23.45 -0.18
N VAL A 207 6.14 -23.10 -0.39
CA VAL A 207 6.67 -21.82 0.11
C VAL A 207 6.69 -20.83 -1.05
N LEU A 208 5.98 -19.72 -0.89
CA LEU A 208 6.00 -18.58 -1.80
C LEU A 208 6.95 -17.52 -1.26
N LYS A 209 7.56 -16.75 -2.14
CA LYS A 209 8.42 -15.62 -1.77
C LYS A 209 7.93 -14.37 -2.46
N ASN A 210 7.88 -13.25 -1.76
CA ASN A 210 7.73 -11.94 -2.38
C ASN A 210 9.06 -11.16 -2.29
N ASN A 211 9.52 -10.60 -3.41
CA ASN A 211 10.74 -9.80 -3.52
C ASN A 211 11.98 -10.45 -2.87
N ALA A 212 12.05 -11.78 -2.89
CA ALA A 212 13.11 -12.59 -2.27
C ALA A 212 13.33 -12.40 -0.75
N GLY A 213 12.39 -11.77 -0.02
CA GLY A 213 12.58 -11.43 1.41
C GLY A 213 11.36 -11.62 2.34
N ASP A 214 10.20 -12.04 1.81
CA ASP A 214 8.98 -12.32 2.59
C ASP A 214 8.47 -13.73 2.22
N ASP A 215 8.98 -14.74 2.91
CA ASP A 215 8.64 -16.15 2.69
C ASP A 215 7.32 -16.50 3.38
N LEU A 216 6.37 -17.07 2.63
CA LEU A 216 5.06 -17.48 3.11
C LEU A 216 4.83 -18.97 2.82
N THR A 217 4.63 -19.76 3.87
CA THR A 217 4.25 -21.18 3.72
C THR A 217 2.73 -21.31 3.61
N VAL A 218 2.26 -21.92 2.53
CA VAL A 218 0.85 -22.21 2.29
C VAL A 218 0.61 -23.72 2.35
N ASN A 219 -0.30 -24.15 3.22
CA ASN A 219 -0.54 -25.57 3.53
C ASN A 219 -1.87 -26.12 2.97
N ALA A 220 -2.64 -25.28 2.29
CA ALA A 220 -3.94 -25.65 1.73
C ALA A 220 -4.28 -24.76 0.52
N ASN A 221 -5.19 -25.25 -0.31
CA ASN A 221 -5.78 -24.43 -1.37
C ASN A 221 -6.63 -23.31 -0.77
N GLY A 222 -6.67 -22.16 -1.44
CA GLY A 222 -7.41 -20.99 -0.98
C GLY A 222 -6.59 -19.69 -1.06
N ALA A 223 -7.12 -18.64 -0.44
CA ALA A 223 -6.51 -17.33 -0.46
C ALA A 223 -5.24 -17.26 0.41
N PHE A 224 -4.27 -16.46 -0.01
CA PHE A 224 -3.07 -16.14 0.75
C PHE A 224 -2.75 -14.65 0.64
N THR A 225 -2.05 -14.13 1.64
CA THR A 225 -1.55 -12.75 1.68
C THR A 225 -0.19 -12.73 2.36
N PHE A 226 0.77 -12.04 1.75
CA PHE A 226 2.09 -11.76 2.32
C PHE A 226 1.99 -10.77 3.49
N SER A 227 2.85 -10.94 4.49
CA SER A 227 2.83 -10.11 5.70
C SER A 227 3.45 -8.73 5.49
N THR A 228 4.44 -8.63 4.60
CA THR A 228 5.15 -7.38 4.32
C THR A 228 4.39 -6.57 3.27
N ALA A 229 3.82 -5.45 3.70
CA ALA A 229 3.19 -4.51 2.77
C ALA A 229 4.24 -3.83 1.89
N ILE A 230 3.92 -3.66 0.61
CA ILE A 230 4.76 -3.01 -0.39
C ILE A 230 4.37 -1.54 -0.48
N ILE A 231 5.35 -0.65 -0.37
CA ILE A 231 5.14 0.79 -0.54
C ILE A 231 4.55 1.04 -1.93
N SER A 232 3.59 1.96 -2.02
CA SER A 232 2.99 2.39 -3.28
C SER A 232 4.04 2.72 -4.33
N ALA A 233 3.72 2.41 -5.59
CA ALA A 233 4.59 2.51 -6.76
C ALA A 233 5.86 1.62 -6.71
N SER A 234 6.06 0.80 -5.68
CA SER A 234 7.16 -0.17 -5.64
C SER A 234 6.77 -1.48 -6.33
N ALA A 235 7.75 -2.18 -6.90
CA ALA A 235 7.54 -3.45 -7.55
C ALA A 235 7.35 -4.60 -6.53
N TYR A 236 6.55 -5.58 -6.91
CA TYR A 236 6.46 -6.88 -6.24
C TYR A 236 6.83 -8.00 -7.22
N THR A 237 7.39 -9.08 -6.71
CA THR A 237 7.76 -10.28 -7.48
C THR A 237 7.54 -11.51 -6.61
N VAL A 238 6.48 -12.24 -6.91
CA VAL A 238 6.06 -13.48 -6.26
C VAL A 238 6.61 -14.68 -7.04
N THR A 239 7.35 -15.53 -6.35
CA THR A 239 7.92 -16.77 -6.89
C THR A 239 7.64 -17.95 -5.97
N VAL A 240 7.77 -19.17 -6.49
CA VAL A 240 7.83 -20.36 -5.64
C VAL A 240 9.26 -20.48 -5.10
N GLY A 241 9.39 -20.43 -3.77
CA GLY A 241 10.64 -20.71 -3.07
C GLY A 241 10.89 -22.21 -2.93
N THR A 242 9.91 -22.95 -2.41
CA THR A 242 10.00 -24.40 -2.20
C THR A 242 8.78 -25.08 -2.80
N GLN A 243 9.03 -26.04 -3.70
CA GLN A 243 7.99 -26.87 -4.31
C GLN A 243 7.48 -27.93 -3.33
N PRO A 244 6.20 -28.33 -3.39
CA PRO A 244 5.70 -29.49 -2.68
C PRO A 244 6.31 -30.79 -3.23
N THR A 245 6.29 -31.86 -2.43
CA THR A 245 6.76 -33.18 -2.87
C THR A 245 5.90 -33.70 -4.02
N ASN A 246 6.54 -34.20 -5.09
CA ASN A 246 5.86 -34.75 -6.27
C ASN A 246 4.83 -33.81 -6.93
N GLN A 247 4.95 -32.49 -6.73
CA GLN A 247 4.14 -31.49 -7.42
C GLN A 247 5.02 -30.36 -7.96
N THR A 248 4.50 -29.63 -8.95
CA THR A 248 5.09 -28.39 -9.44
C THR A 248 4.05 -27.30 -9.38
N CYS A 249 4.30 -26.29 -8.56
CA CYS A 249 3.54 -25.07 -8.48
C CYS A 249 4.15 -24.01 -9.42
N THR A 250 3.28 -23.29 -10.11
CA THR A 250 3.64 -22.19 -11.02
C THR A 250 2.87 -20.94 -10.63
N VAL A 251 3.51 -19.76 -10.75
CA VAL A 251 2.90 -18.48 -10.42
C VAL A 251 2.54 -17.74 -11.70
N THR A 252 1.31 -17.24 -11.78
CA THR A 252 0.84 -16.29 -12.79
C THR A 252 0.42 -14.98 -12.12
N ASN A 253 0.60 -13.85 -12.81
CA ASN A 253 0.50 -12.49 -12.24
C ASN A 253 1.45 -12.26 -11.06
N GLY A 254 2.58 -12.97 -11.02
CA GLY A 254 3.54 -12.90 -9.92
C GLY A 254 4.30 -11.58 -9.84
N ALA A 255 4.35 -10.78 -10.89
CA ALA A 255 5.08 -9.52 -10.90
C ALA A 255 4.19 -8.33 -11.26
N GLY A 256 4.51 -7.16 -10.71
CA GLY A 256 3.80 -5.92 -11.00
C GLY A 256 4.23 -4.77 -10.09
N THR A 257 3.48 -3.66 -10.14
CA THR A 257 3.68 -2.51 -9.27
C THR A 257 2.51 -2.38 -8.31
N ALA A 258 2.80 -2.19 -7.02
CA ALA A 258 1.79 -2.00 -6.00
C ALA A 258 1.17 -0.60 -6.13
N SER A 259 -0.04 -0.52 -6.68
CA SER A 259 -0.86 0.70 -6.76
C SER A 259 -2.16 0.60 -5.95
N GLY A 260 -2.36 -0.55 -5.31
CA GLY A 260 -3.50 -0.97 -4.53
C GLY A 260 -3.22 -2.36 -3.96
N ASN A 261 -4.11 -2.89 -3.12
CA ASN A 261 -3.96 -4.26 -2.62
C ASN A 261 -4.00 -5.25 -3.80
N VAL A 262 -2.92 -6.00 -3.98
CA VAL A 262 -2.79 -7.00 -5.04
C VAL A 262 -3.40 -8.30 -4.53
N THR A 263 -4.42 -8.81 -5.21
CA THR A 263 -5.18 -10.00 -4.80
C THR A 263 -5.32 -11.05 -5.91
N ASN A 264 -4.70 -10.80 -7.07
CA ASN A 264 -4.87 -11.57 -8.30
C ASN A 264 -3.66 -12.45 -8.66
N VAL A 265 -2.72 -12.64 -7.72
CA VAL A 265 -1.64 -13.62 -7.90
C VAL A 265 -2.23 -15.02 -7.87
N MET A 266 -1.99 -15.82 -8.90
CA MET A 266 -2.51 -17.18 -8.96
C MET A 266 -1.36 -18.18 -8.91
N VAL A 267 -1.48 -19.17 -8.02
CA VAL A 267 -0.53 -20.28 -7.90
C VAL A 267 -1.25 -21.57 -8.23
N ALA A 268 -0.81 -22.23 -9.30
CA ALA A 268 -1.37 -23.50 -9.75
C ALA A 268 -0.34 -24.61 -9.56
N CYS A 269 -0.68 -25.58 -8.71
CA CYS A 269 0.11 -26.77 -8.44
C CYS A 269 -0.45 -27.96 -9.21
N VAL A 270 0.43 -28.68 -9.92
CA VAL A 270 0.09 -29.89 -10.64
C VAL A 270 0.96 -31.04 -10.15
N SER A 271 0.39 -32.24 -10.06
CA SER A 271 1.18 -33.44 -9.76
C SER A 271 2.21 -33.65 -10.86
N ALA A 272 3.46 -33.90 -10.47
CA ALA A 272 4.47 -34.35 -11.40
C ALA A 272 3.97 -35.67 -12.01
N PRO A 273 4.14 -35.88 -13.34
CA PRO A 273 3.86 -37.19 -13.91
C PRO A 273 4.65 -38.21 -13.09
N ALA A 274 3.96 -39.25 -12.61
CA ALA A 274 4.65 -40.37 -12.00
C ALA A 274 5.74 -40.78 -12.99
N ALA A 275 7.01 -40.80 -12.56
CA ALA A 275 8.01 -41.49 -13.32
C ALA A 275 7.50 -42.93 -13.40
N GLU A 276 6.85 -43.29 -14.52
CA GLU A 276 6.54 -44.68 -14.78
C GLU A 276 7.87 -45.39 -14.60
N ALA A 277 7.92 -46.32 -13.65
CA ALA A 277 9.09 -47.15 -13.47
C ALA A 277 9.36 -47.73 -14.86
N ILE A 278 10.46 -47.31 -15.49
CA ILE A 278 10.95 -47.99 -16.67
C ILE A 278 11.05 -49.44 -16.19
N PRO A 279 10.25 -50.39 -16.71
CA PRO A 279 10.37 -51.76 -16.28
C PRO A 279 11.81 -52.12 -16.58
N THR A 280 12.64 -52.23 -15.53
CA THR A 280 14.02 -52.65 -15.70
C THR A 280 13.90 -54.01 -16.37
N LEU A 281 14.35 -54.10 -17.61
CA LEU A 281 14.36 -55.33 -18.42
C LEU A 281 15.24 -56.38 -17.72
N SER A 282 14.81 -56.95 -16.60
CA SER A 282 15.64 -57.87 -15.83
C SER A 282 14.89 -59.09 -15.32
N GLU A 283 13.63 -59.30 -15.67
CA GLU A 283 13.06 -60.65 -15.57
C GLU A 283 13.33 -61.42 -16.87
N TRP A 284 12.92 -60.90 -18.02
CA TRP A 284 13.14 -61.56 -19.32
C TRP A 284 14.60 -61.60 -19.76
N ALA A 285 15.41 -60.57 -19.48
CA ALA A 285 16.84 -60.57 -19.81
C ALA A 285 17.64 -61.56 -18.93
N MET A 286 17.24 -61.73 -17.66
CA MET A 286 17.83 -62.75 -16.77
C MET A 286 17.44 -64.16 -17.19
N ILE A 287 16.18 -64.39 -17.60
CA ILE A 287 15.72 -65.68 -18.13
C ILE A 287 16.46 -66.03 -19.44
N PHE A 288 16.68 -65.04 -20.32
CA PHE A 288 17.40 -65.25 -21.58
C PHE A 288 18.90 -65.55 -21.35
N MET A 289 19.54 -64.87 -20.41
CA MET A 289 20.95 -65.11 -20.05
C MET A 289 21.16 -66.46 -19.32
N ALA A 290 20.23 -66.85 -18.43
CA ALA A 290 20.26 -68.17 -17.79
C ALA A 290 20.07 -69.31 -18.82
N SER A 291 19.22 -69.11 -19.81
CA SER A 291 19.00 -70.06 -20.91
C SER A 291 20.24 -70.19 -21.82
N LEU A 292 20.94 -69.09 -22.08
CA LEU A 292 22.20 -69.08 -22.82
C LEU A 292 23.31 -69.85 -22.07
N MET A 293 23.43 -69.66 -20.76
CA MET A 293 24.39 -70.36 -19.90
C MET A 293 24.12 -71.88 -19.83
N ALA A 294 22.85 -72.30 -19.84
CA ALA A 294 22.48 -73.71 -19.88
C ALA A 294 22.88 -74.38 -21.21
N MET A 295 22.72 -73.70 -22.36
CA MET A 295 23.14 -74.23 -23.66
C MET A 295 24.66 -74.44 -23.78
N PHE A 296 25.47 -73.56 -23.18
CA PHE A 296 26.94 -73.72 -23.15
C PHE A 296 27.43 -74.77 -22.13
N GLY A 297 26.64 -75.10 -21.10
CA GLY A 297 26.94 -76.19 -20.16
C GLY A 297 26.76 -77.58 -20.77
N PHE A 298 25.71 -77.78 -21.58
CA PHE A 298 25.42 -79.07 -22.21
C PHE A 298 26.35 -79.41 -23.39
N SER A 299 26.98 -78.43 -24.04
CA SER A 299 27.92 -78.67 -25.13
C SER A 299 29.27 -79.24 -24.66
N ARG A 300 29.69 -79.00 -23.42
CA ARG A 300 30.93 -79.57 -22.84
C ARG A 300 30.79 -81.01 -22.31
N LEU A 301 29.57 -81.49 -22.07
CA LEU A 301 29.34 -82.86 -21.58
C LEU A 301 29.23 -83.91 -22.70
N ARG A 302 29.08 -83.48 -23.96
CA ARG A 302 28.95 -84.39 -25.11
C ARG A 302 30.29 -84.77 -25.75
N SER A 303 31.41 -84.11 -25.40
CA SER A 303 32.74 -84.38 -25.97
C SER A 303 33.64 -85.30 -25.11
N ARG A 304 33.11 -85.90 -24.04
CA ARG A 304 33.80 -86.93 -23.24
C ARG A 304 32.93 -88.19 -23.15
N ARG A 305 32.82 -88.93 -24.24
CA ARG A 305 32.59 -90.37 -24.19
C ARG A 305 33.67 -91.03 -25.08
N PRO A 306 34.40 -92.02 -24.56
CA PRO A 306 35.55 -92.63 -25.21
C PRO A 306 35.18 -93.38 -26.50
#